data_AF-A0A9E5WJT3-F1
#
_entry.id   AF-A0A9E5WJT3-F1
#
_cell.length_a   1.000
_cell.length_b   1.000
_cell.length_c   1.000
_cell.angle_alpha   90.00
_cell.angle_beta   90.00
_cell.angle_gamma   90.00
#
_symmetry.space_group_name_H-M   'P 1'
#
loop_
_entity.id
_entity.type
_entity.pdbx_description
1 polymer ?
#
loop_
_entity_poly.entity_id
_entity_poly.type
_entity_poly.pdbx_seq_one_letter_code
_entity_poly.pdbx_strand_id
1 'polypeptide(L)'
;ATGETHTVREFVELAFAEVGVTIEWRGEGVDEKGYDAATGKLRVEIDPKYFRPAEVELLLGDPSKAEAELGWKREVSFRELVACMVRYDLENDGFGGPE
;
A
#
# COMPACT_ATOMS: atom_id res chain seq x y z
N ALA A 1 0.28 5.89 16.96
CA ALA A 1 0.93 5.48 15.69
C ALA A 1 1.45 4.06 15.86
N THR A 2 1.70 3.32 14.77
CA THR A 2 2.14 1.91 14.85
C THR A 2 3.61 1.75 15.24
N GLY A 3 4.42 2.80 15.16
CA GLY A 3 5.88 2.71 15.33
C GLY A 3 6.61 2.13 14.10
N GLU A 4 5.88 1.88 13.00
CA GLU A 4 6.40 1.33 11.75
C GLU A 4 6.07 2.27 10.59
N THR A 5 6.89 2.21 9.53
CA THR A 5 6.69 2.97 8.29
C THR A 5 7.01 2.08 7.10
N HIS A 6 6.24 2.22 6.03
CA HIS A 6 6.27 1.37 4.85
C HIS A 6 6.15 2.24 3.60
N THR A 7 6.71 1.79 2.49
CA THR A 7 6.62 2.52 1.22
C THR A 7 5.29 2.25 0.52
N VAL A 8 4.87 3.17 -0.35
CA VAL A 8 3.72 2.93 -1.24
C VAL A 8 3.96 1.71 -2.14
N ARG A 9 5.20 1.48 -2.56
CA ARG A 9 5.60 0.30 -3.33
C ARG A 9 5.29 -1.00 -2.58
N GLU A 10 5.70 -1.10 -1.31
CA GLU A 10 5.45 -2.29 -0.49
C GLU A 10 3.94 -2.52 -0.30
N PHE A 11 3.15 -1.46 -0.11
CA PHE A 11 1.69 -1.57 -0.04
C PHE A 11 1.11 -2.19 -1.32
N VAL A 12 1.54 -1.70 -2.49
CA VAL A 12 1.11 -2.22 -3.80
C VAL A 12 1.50 -3.68 -3.98
N GLU A 13 2.73 -4.06 -3.64
CA GLU A 13 3.22 -5.44 -3.72
C GLU A 13 2.41 -6.40 -2.84
N LEU A 14 2.14 -6.02 -1.59
CA LEU A 14 1.33 -6.82 -0.67
C LEU A 14 -0.12 -6.93 -1.14
N ALA A 15 -0.69 -5.85 -1.67
CA ALA A 15 -2.07 -5.85 -2.18
C ALA A 15 -2.23 -6.79 -3.38
N PHE A 16 -1.31 -6.75 -4.35
CA PHE A 16 -1.33 -7.67 -5.49
C PHE A 16 -1.05 -9.12 -5.08
N ALA A 17 -0.23 -9.34 -4.06
CA ALA A 17 0.03 -10.69 -3.54
C ALA A 17 -1.24 -11.36 -2.99
N GLU A 18 -2.18 -10.62 -2.39
CA GLU A 18 -3.46 -11.17 -1.91
C GLU A 18 -4.34 -11.72 -3.05
N VAL A 19 -4.14 -11.25 -4.30
CA VAL A 19 -4.82 -11.77 -5.50
C VAL A 19 -3.91 -12.66 -6.36
N GLY A 20 -2.80 -13.13 -5.80
CA GLY A 20 -1.88 -14.06 -6.46
C GLY A 20 -1.03 -13.45 -7.58
N VAL A 21 -0.88 -12.12 -7.60
CA VAL A 21 -0.06 -11.40 -8.57
C VAL A 21 1.24 -10.96 -7.90
N THR A 22 2.38 -11.34 -8.47
CA THR A 22 3.69 -10.79 -8.07
C THR A 22 4.06 -9.65 -9.02
N ILE A 23 4.33 -8.47 -8.47
CA ILE A 23 4.74 -7.31 -9.26
C ILE A 23 6.25 -7.33 -9.46
N GLU A 24 6.67 -7.21 -10.72
CA GLU A 24 8.03 -6.95 -11.15
C GLU A 24 8.15 -5.51 -11.63
N TRP A 25 9.00 -4.73 -10.98
CA TRP A 25 9.24 -3.33 -11.32
C TRP A 25 10.32 -3.19 -12.36
N ARG A 26 10.08 -2.37 -13.39
CA ARG A 26 11.02 -2.08 -14.48
C ARG A 26 11.02 -0.60 -14.78
N GLY A 27 12.20 -0.03 -15.03
CA GLY A 27 12.37 1.41 -15.21
C GLY A 27 12.68 2.12 -13.89
N GLU A 28 12.73 3.45 -13.92
CA GLU A 28 13.09 4.29 -12.78
C GLU A 28 12.29 5.59 -12.79
N GLY A 29 12.07 6.18 -11.61
CA GLY A 29 11.38 7.46 -11.47
C GLY A 29 9.98 7.44 -12.08
N VAL A 30 9.65 8.44 -12.91
CA VAL A 30 8.33 8.54 -13.56
C VAL A 30 8.11 7.51 -14.66
N ASP A 31 9.19 6.93 -15.20
CA ASP A 31 9.13 5.91 -16.25
C ASP A 31 9.05 4.48 -15.68
N GLU A 32 9.10 4.34 -14.35
CA GLU A 32 8.96 3.05 -13.69
C GLU A 32 7.54 2.49 -13.82
N LYS A 33 7.47 1.18 -14.08
CA LYS A 33 6.22 0.44 -14.29
C LYS A 33 6.24 -0.89 -13.55
N GLY A 34 5.07 -1.28 -13.04
CA GLY A 34 4.85 -2.55 -12.35
C GLY A 34 4.14 -3.56 -13.26
N TYR A 35 4.82 -4.66 -13.57
CA TYR A 35 4.31 -5.74 -14.42
C TYR A 35 3.98 -6.96 -13.58
N ASP A 36 2.93 -7.68 -13.95
CA ASP A 36 2.68 -9.02 -13.44
C ASP A 36 3.79 -9.97 -13.92
N ALA A 37 4.59 -10.49 -13.00
CA ALA A 37 5.76 -11.32 -13.30
C ALA A 37 5.41 -12.60 -14.07
N ALA A 38 4.21 -13.15 -13.90
CA ALA A 38 3.79 -14.38 -14.54
C ALA A 38 3.29 -14.16 -15.97
N THR A 39 2.58 -13.04 -16.19
CA THR A 39 1.90 -12.78 -17.48
C THR A 39 2.58 -11.72 -18.34
N GLY A 40 3.48 -10.93 -17.76
CA GLY A 40 4.07 -9.74 -18.39
C GLY A 40 3.05 -8.61 -18.58
N LYS A 41 1.82 -8.72 -18.07
CA LYS A 41 0.78 -7.69 -18.20
C LYS A 41 1.15 -6.50 -17.31
N LEU A 42 1.05 -5.30 -17.86
CA LEU A 42 1.20 -4.07 -17.11
C LEU A 42 0.05 -3.91 -16.10
N ARG A 43 0.38 -3.65 -14.83
CA ARG A 43 -0.59 -3.48 -13.74
C ARG A 43 -0.52 -2.10 -13.10
N VAL A 44 0.67 -1.49 -13.04
CA VAL A 44 0.90 -0.21 -12.38
C VAL A 44 1.75 0.70 -13.26
N GLU A 45 1.31 1.95 -13.43
CA GLU A 45 2.07 3.03 -14.06
C GLU A 45 2.12 4.24 -13.12
N ILE A 46 3.18 5.04 -13.22
CA ILE A 46 3.34 6.26 -12.45
C ILE A 46 2.94 7.45 -13.32
N ASP A 47 1.98 8.24 -12.83
CA ASP A 47 1.55 9.47 -13.49
C ASP A 47 1.91 10.68 -12.60
N PRO A 48 2.78 11.60 -13.08
CA PRO A 48 3.17 12.80 -12.33
C PRO A 48 2.01 13.69 -11.89
N LYS A 49 0.81 13.55 -12.50
CA LYS A 49 -0.38 14.29 -12.06
C LYS A 49 -0.78 14.00 -10.60
N TYR A 50 -0.38 12.84 -10.07
CA TYR A 50 -0.66 12.46 -8.68
C TYR A 50 0.40 12.95 -7.68
N PHE A 51 1.48 13.60 -8.16
CA PHE A 51 2.52 14.13 -7.28
C PHE A 51 2.06 15.42 -6.62
N ARG A 52 2.48 15.63 -5.36
CA ARG A 52 2.16 16.85 -4.62
C ARG A 52 3.26 17.89 -4.86
N PRO A 53 2.93 19.20 -4.93
CA PRO A 53 3.93 20.27 -5.06
C PRO A 53 4.95 20.33 -3.92
N ALA A 54 4.58 19.84 -2.74
CA ALA A 54 5.45 19.68 -1.59
C ALA A 54 5.23 18.28 -1.03
N GLU A 55 6.29 17.47 -1.04
CA GLU A 55 6.23 16.07 -0.62
C GLU A 55 6.61 15.91 0.86
N VAL A 56 6.01 14.91 1.49
CA VAL A 56 6.40 14.46 2.83
C VAL A 56 6.99 13.06 2.71
N GLU A 57 8.32 13.00 2.63
CA GLU A 57 9.05 11.77 2.32
C GLU A 57 8.89 10.66 3.37
N LEU A 58 8.76 11.02 4.65
CA LEU A 58 8.74 10.05 5.74
C LEU A 58 7.86 10.52 6.89
N LEU A 59 6.95 9.64 7.32
CA LEU A 59 6.21 9.77 8.57
C LEU A 59 6.46 8.53 9.42
N LEU A 60 6.93 8.75 10.65
CA LEU A 60 7.14 7.71 11.64
C LEU A 60 6.76 8.27 13.01
N GLY A 61 5.69 7.74 13.60
CA GLY A 61 5.19 8.20 14.89
C GLY A 61 5.60 7.26 16.02
N ASP A 62 6.04 7.84 17.14
CA ASP A 62 6.31 7.13 18.39
C ASP A 62 5.06 7.14 19.31
N PRO A 63 4.42 5.98 19.58
CA PRO A 63 3.27 5.90 20.48
C PRO A 63 3.63 5.75 21.97
N SER A 64 4.92 5.74 22.36
CA SER A 64 5.38 5.39 23.72
C SER A 64 4.62 6.07 24.85
N LYS A 65 4.29 7.36 24.70
CA LYS A 65 3.49 8.10 25.68
C LYS A 65 2.06 7.54 25.83
N ALA A 66 1.39 7.22 24.73
CA ALA A 66 0.04 6.66 24.78
C ALA A 66 0.02 5.24 25.35
N GLU A 67 1.06 4.44 25.06
CA GLU A 67 1.21 3.12 25.64
C GLU A 67 1.39 3.19 27.17
N ALA A 68 2.23 4.10 27.65
CA ALA A 68 2.51 4.27 29.07
C ALA A 68 1.29 4.81 29.86
N GLU A 69 0.64 5.85 29.32
CA GLU A 69 -0.40 6.58 30.06
C GLU A 69 -1.80 6.01 29.87
N LEU A 70 -2.07 5.40 28.72
CA LEU A 70 -3.41 4.94 28.34
C LEU A 70 -3.51 3.42 28.20
N GLY A 71 -2.38 2.70 28.30
CA GLY A 71 -2.32 1.27 27.99
C GLY A 71 -2.66 0.95 26.52
N TRP A 72 -2.65 1.96 25.65
CA TRP A 72 -2.97 1.80 24.24
C TRP A 72 -1.96 0.87 23.57
N LYS A 73 -2.41 -0.05 22.72
CA LYS A 73 -1.55 -0.89 21.90
C LYS A 73 -2.19 -1.06 20.53
N ARG A 74 -1.36 -1.15 19.49
CA ARG A 74 -1.86 -1.55 18.16
C ARG A 74 -2.32 -3.00 18.20
N GLU A 75 -3.42 -3.30 17.51
CA GLU A 75 -3.95 -4.66 17.38
C GLU A 75 -3.78 -5.23 15.98
N VAL A 76 -3.65 -4.36 14.98
CA VAL A 76 -3.58 -4.73 13.56
C VAL A 76 -2.21 -4.35 13.02
N SER A 77 -1.53 -5.31 12.40
CA SER A 77 -0.27 -5.10 11.68
C SER A 77 -0.49 -4.49 10.30
N PHE A 78 0.57 -3.95 9.69
CA PHE A 78 0.49 -3.41 8.33
C PHE A 78 0.02 -4.46 7.30
N ARG A 79 0.53 -5.69 7.39
CA ARG A 79 0.13 -6.78 6.48
C ARG A 79 -1.33 -7.19 6.67
N GLU A 80 -1.81 -7.28 7.91
CA GLU A 80 -3.22 -7.59 8.18
C GLU A 80 -4.14 -6.47 7.67
N LEU A 81 -3.72 -5.22 7.79
CA LEU A 81 -4.46 -4.07 7.24
C LEU A 81 -4.57 -4.17 5.71
N VAL A 82 -3.47 -4.41 5.01
CA VAL A 82 -3.51 -4.57 3.54
C VAL A 82 -4.43 -5.72 3.15
N ALA A 83 -4.30 -6.88 3.80
CA ALA A 83 -5.10 -8.06 3.53
C ALA A 83 -6.60 -7.83 3.77
N CYS A 84 -6.98 -7.15 4.86
CA CYS A 84 -8.39 -6.90 5.15
C CYS A 84 -9.02 -5.90 4.18
N MET A 85 -8.26 -4.88 3.74
CA MET A 85 -8.72 -3.92 2.73
C MET A 85 -9.01 -4.61 1.39
N VAL A 86 -8.06 -5.39 0.87
CA VAL A 86 -8.23 -6.06 -0.43
C VAL A 86 -9.37 -7.08 -0.38
N ARG A 87 -9.47 -7.88 0.68
CA ARG A 87 -10.57 -8.85 0.82
C ARG A 87 -11.92 -8.16 0.87
N TYR A 88 -12.02 -7.06 1.61
CA TYR A 88 -13.24 -6.28 1.69
C TYR A 88 -13.64 -5.75 0.30
N ASP A 89 -12.71 -5.18 -0.46
CA ASP A 89 -13.00 -4.69 -1.80
C ASP A 89 -13.44 -5.83 -2.75
N LEU A 90 -12.78 -6.99 -2.70
CA LEU A 90 -13.19 -8.17 -3.49
C LEU A 90 -14.59 -8.69 -3.12
N GLU A 91 -14.96 -8.61 -1.84
CA GLU A 91 -16.29 -9.01 -1.36
C GLU A 91 -17.37 -7.98 -1.71
N ASN A 92 -17.00 -6.70 -1.89
CA ASN A 92 -17.92 -5.57 -2.00
C ASN A 92 -17.71 -4.73 -3.26
N ASP A 93 -17.15 -5.32 -4.33
CA ASP A 93 -16.75 -4.73 -5.62
C ASP A 93 -17.85 -3.92 -6.36
N GLY A 94 -19.07 -3.90 -5.81
CA GLY A 94 -20.15 -2.99 -6.24
C GLY A 94 -20.03 -1.55 -5.73
N PHE A 95 -19.09 -1.24 -4.83
CA PHE A 95 -18.90 0.11 -4.26
C PHE A 95 -17.96 0.95 -5.14
N GLY A 96 -18.48 1.55 -6.22
CA GLY A 96 -17.66 2.40 -7.10
C GLY A 96 -18.30 2.83 -8.43
N GLY A 97 -19.38 2.15 -8.84
CA GLY A 97 -19.96 2.33 -10.18
C GLY A 97 -19.25 1.45 -11.22
N PRO A 98 -19.81 1.30 -12.42
CA PRO A 98 -19.18 0.50 -13.48
C PRO A 98 -17.85 1.12 -13.90
N GLU A 99 -16.82 0.27 -14.06
CA GLU A 99 -15.54 0.60 -14.72
C GLU A 99 -15.74 1.11 -16.16
#